data_AF-A0A8I1FVD9-F1
#
_entry.id   AF-A0A8I1FVD9-F1
#
_cell.length_a   1.000
_cell.length_b   1.000
_cell.length_c   1.000
_cell.angle_alpha   90.00
_cell.angle_beta   90.00
_cell.angle_gamma   90.00
#
_symmetry.space_group_name_H-M   'P 1'
#
loop_
_entity.id
_entity.type
_entity.pdbx_description
1 polymer ?
#
loop_
_entity_poly.entity_id
_entity_poly.type
_entity_poly.pdbx_seq_one_letter_code
_entity_poly.pdbx_strand_id
1 'polypeptide(L)'
;MVKTVTADPMPVLGYSYIKGAVPTAVISQTFPAWTNQLGAVSAVMPDGQRLGLKPGEFEVASWHDATPQKPLYLSGPMTGLPDLNFPAFHAMAARLRAVGHAVVNPAELDHPTKNWGECLRRDIVALMACHCVVTLPGWEHSKGARLEVLIADRLGMTVVSALDLLSMATVGGTTA
;
A
#
# COMPACT_ATOMS: atom_id res chain seq x y z
N MET A 1 -34.07 18.91 3.02
CA MET A 1 -34.14 18.97 1.54
C MET A 1 -33.17 17.94 0.98
N VAL A 2 -33.68 16.83 0.44
CA VAL A 2 -32.85 15.79 -0.21
C VAL A 2 -32.39 16.34 -1.56
N LYS A 3 -31.09 16.28 -1.84
CA LYS A 3 -30.51 16.72 -3.12
C LYS A 3 -29.74 15.55 -3.72
N THR A 4 -30.04 15.24 -4.97
CA THR A 4 -29.35 14.18 -5.74
C THR A 4 -28.03 14.72 -6.28
N VAL A 5 -26.95 13.96 -6.15
CA VAL A 5 -25.64 14.26 -6.75
C VAL A 5 -25.29 13.20 -7.80
N THR A 6 -24.49 13.58 -8.80
CA THR A 6 -23.99 12.68 -9.84
C THR A 6 -22.56 12.24 -9.47
N ALA A 7 -22.21 10.98 -9.75
CA ALA A 7 -20.91 10.42 -9.39
C ALA A 7 -19.75 11.11 -10.14
N ASP A 8 -18.65 11.33 -9.42
CA ASP A 8 -17.34 11.67 -9.98
C ASP A 8 -16.56 10.36 -10.18
N PRO A 9 -16.21 9.95 -11.43
CA PRO A 9 -15.57 8.67 -11.69
C PRO A 9 -14.13 8.65 -11.13
N MET A 10 -13.95 8.03 -9.97
CA MET A 10 -12.64 7.72 -9.39
C MET A 10 -11.85 6.72 -10.27
N PRO A 11 -10.52 6.86 -10.42
CA PRO A 11 -9.70 5.89 -11.16
C PRO A 11 -9.54 4.52 -10.47
N VAL A 12 -9.93 4.33 -9.20
CA VAL A 12 -9.78 3.04 -8.51
C VAL A 12 -10.89 2.91 -7.45
N LEU A 13 -11.83 1.98 -7.66
CA LEU A 13 -12.97 1.58 -6.81
C LEU A 13 -14.31 2.32 -7.01
N GLY A 14 -15.24 1.62 -7.68
CA GLY A 14 -16.63 1.39 -7.24
C GLY A 14 -17.61 2.57 -7.23
N TYR A 15 -18.61 2.51 -8.10
CA TYR A 15 -19.77 3.42 -8.13
C TYR A 15 -20.46 3.57 -6.76
N SER A 16 -20.44 4.76 -6.17
CA SER A 16 -21.27 5.11 -5.01
C SER A 16 -22.65 5.57 -5.48
N TYR A 17 -23.60 4.65 -5.56
CA TYR A 17 -25.03 4.99 -5.61
C TYR A 17 -25.58 4.97 -4.18
N ILE A 18 -26.26 6.04 -3.76
CA ILE A 18 -27.09 5.97 -2.54
C ILE A 18 -28.26 5.04 -2.87
N LYS A 19 -28.18 3.78 -2.43
CA LYS A 19 -29.31 2.84 -2.39
C LYS A 19 -29.78 2.74 -0.94
N GLY A 20 -31.05 3.06 -0.68
CA GLY A 20 -31.67 2.91 0.63
C GLY A 20 -31.84 4.22 1.40
N ALA A 21 -32.05 4.10 2.72
CA ALA A 21 -32.22 5.25 3.61
C ALA A 21 -30.94 6.10 3.67
N VAL A 22 -31.10 7.42 3.79
CA VAL A 22 -29.96 8.34 3.90
C VAL A 22 -29.29 8.13 5.27
N PRO A 23 -27.98 7.88 5.34
CA PRO A 23 -27.27 7.77 6.61
C PRO A 23 -27.37 9.08 7.40
N THR A 24 -27.54 8.99 8.71
CA THR A 24 -27.61 10.15 9.61
C THR A 24 -26.51 10.06 10.67
N ALA A 25 -25.87 11.20 10.96
CA ALA A 25 -24.89 11.34 12.03
C ALA A 25 -25.50 12.13 13.20
N VAL A 26 -25.10 11.78 14.43
CA VAL A 26 -25.44 12.55 15.62
C VAL A 26 -24.45 13.71 15.77
N ILE A 27 -24.95 14.88 16.18
CA ILE A 27 -24.11 16.06 16.46
C ILE A 27 -23.02 15.70 17.47
N SER A 28 -21.80 16.21 17.24
CA SER A 28 -20.60 15.98 18.07
C SER A 28 -19.95 14.60 17.95
N GLN A 29 -20.45 13.71 17.07
CA GLN A 29 -19.76 12.44 16.77
C GLN A 29 -18.73 12.64 15.65
N THR A 30 -17.53 12.12 15.87
CA THR A 30 -16.44 12.14 14.87
C THR A 30 -16.47 10.87 14.02
N PHE A 31 -16.33 11.04 12.71
CA PHE A 31 -16.22 9.94 11.75
C PHE A 31 -14.98 10.13 10.86
N PRO A 32 -14.35 9.04 10.40
CA PRO A 32 -13.38 9.13 9.31
C PRO A 32 -14.02 9.79 8.10
N ALA A 33 -13.33 10.75 7.51
CA ALA A 33 -13.80 11.45 6.33
C ALA A 33 -12.88 11.18 5.14
N TRP A 34 -13.48 11.00 3.97
CA TRP A 34 -12.79 10.95 2.70
C TRP A 34 -13.00 12.26 1.94
N THR A 35 -11.98 12.74 1.23
CA THR A 35 -12.06 13.93 0.37
C THR A 35 -11.59 13.60 -1.05
N ASN A 36 -12.28 14.06 -2.09
CA ASN A 36 -11.78 13.94 -3.47
C ASN A 36 -10.85 15.10 -3.86
N GLN A 37 -10.26 15.03 -5.06
CA GLN A 37 -9.39 16.09 -5.59
C GLN A 37 -10.11 17.44 -5.81
N LEU A 38 -11.44 17.44 -5.87
CA LEU A 38 -12.26 18.64 -6.03
C LEU A 38 -12.76 19.20 -4.69
N GLY A 39 -12.35 18.62 -3.55
CA GLY A 39 -12.71 19.07 -2.21
C GLY A 39 -14.09 18.60 -1.71
N ALA A 40 -14.76 17.67 -2.40
CA ALA A 40 -15.98 17.05 -1.90
C ALA A 40 -15.64 16.11 -0.73
N VAL A 41 -16.38 16.23 0.37
CA VAL A 41 -16.12 15.49 1.62
C VAL A 41 -17.26 14.49 1.89
N SER A 42 -16.91 13.30 2.36
CA SER A 42 -17.87 12.30 2.84
C SER A 42 -17.39 11.67 4.14
N ALA A 43 -18.25 11.64 5.16
CA ALA A 43 -18.06 10.78 6.31
C ALA A 43 -18.28 9.31 5.93
N VAL A 44 -17.45 8.42 6.48
CA VAL A 44 -17.56 6.97 6.36
C VAL A 44 -18.22 6.45 7.62
N MET A 45 -19.43 5.91 7.47
CA MET A 45 -20.24 5.37 8.57
C MET A 45 -19.70 4.00 9.00
N PRO A 46 -19.97 3.54 10.24
CA PRO A 46 -19.52 2.23 10.73
C PRO A 46 -19.99 1.03 9.89
N ASP A 47 -21.12 1.17 9.20
CA ASP A 47 -21.71 0.16 8.30
C ASP A 47 -21.15 0.24 6.87
N GLY A 48 -20.17 1.11 6.62
CA GLY A 48 -19.56 1.34 5.31
C GLY A 48 -20.34 2.30 4.39
N GLN A 49 -21.51 2.80 4.82
CA GLN A 49 -22.23 3.82 4.08
C GLN A 49 -21.46 5.16 4.08
N ARG A 50 -21.77 6.01 3.10
CA ARG A 50 -21.11 7.30 2.90
C ARG A 50 -22.11 8.44 3.02
N LEU A 51 -21.85 9.35 3.95
CA LEU A 51 -22.63 10.58 4.14
C LEU A 51 -21.86 11.76 3.57
N GLY A 52 -22.35 12.33 2.46
CA GLY A 52 -21.77 13.54 1.87
C GLY A 52 -21.97 14.76 2.77
N LEU A 53 -20.93 15.58 2.91
CA LEU A 53 -20.89 16.74 3.80
C LEU A 53 -20.63 18.02 2.98
N LYS A 54 -21.44 19.06 3.20
CA LYS A 54 -21.20 20.39 2.63
C LYS A 54 -20.24 21.21 3.50
N PRO A 55 -19.60 22.25 2.92
CA PRO A 55 -18.98 23.30 3.72
C PRO A 55 -19.97 23.83 4.77
N GLY A 56 -19.60 23.75 6.05
CA GLY A 56 -20.43 24.17 7.19
C GLY A 56 -21.26 23.07 7.86
N GLU A 57 -21.33 21.86 7.30
CA GLU A 57 -21.99 20.69 7.93
C GLU A 57 -21.03 19.86 8.80
N PHE A 58 -19.75 20.23 8.86
CA PHE A 58 -18.72 19.52 9.62
C PHE A 58 -17.62 20.47 10.10
N GLU A 59 -16.88 20.02 11.12
CA GLU A 59 -15.60 20.59 11.53
C GLU A 59 -14.51 19.51 11.44
N VAL A 60 -13.27 19.92 11.16
CA VAL A 60 -12.14 18.98 11.12
C VAL A 60 -11.70 18.70 12.55
N ALA A 61 -11.98 17.50 13.05
CA ALA A 61 -11.56 17.08 14.38
C ALA A 61 -10.04 16.85 14.47
N SER A 62 -9.44 16.23 13.45
CA SER A 62 -8.01 15.97 13.33
C SER A 62 -7.61 15.79 11.88
N TRP A 63 -6.40 16.23 11.53
CA TRP A 63 -5.78 15.90 10.25
C TRP A 63 -5.04 14.57 10.40
N HIS A 64 -5.28 13.65 9.46
CA HIS A 64 -4.51 12.44 9.32
C HIS A 64 -3.88 12.44 7.93
N ASP A 65 -2.56 12.30 7.85
CA ASP A 65 -1.87 12.08 6.58
C ASP A 65 -2.19 10.67 6.08
N ALA A 66 -3.31 10.55 5.39
CA ALA A 66 -3.72 9.33 4.72
C ALA A 66 -3.09 9.22 3.32
N THR A 67 -1.90 9.80 3.08
CA THR A 67 -1.12 9.41 1.91
C THR A 67 -0.93 7.91 1.99
N PRO A 68 -1.49 7.12 1.04
CA PRO A 68 -1.22 5.70 1.02
C PRO A 68 0.30 5.56 0.98
N GLN A 69 0.89 4.96 2.03
CA GLN A 69 2.30 4.64 1.94
C GLN A 69 2.45 3.76 0.71
N LYS A 70 3.22 4.22 -0.28
CA LYS A 70 3.54 3.39 -1.45
C LYS A 70 4.04 2.02 -0.93
N PRO A 71 3.84 0.94 -1.66
CA PRO A 71 4.27 -0.36 -1.16
C PRO A 71 5.80 -0.45 -0.98
N LEU A 72 6.22 -1.38 -0.12
CA LEU A 72 7.60 -1.85 -0.01
C LEU A 72 7.88 -2.86 -1.12
N TYR A 73 9.04 -2.81 -1.74
CA TYR A 73 9.47 -3.80 -2.73
C TYR A 73 10.38 -4.85 -2.08
N LEU A 74 10.06 -6.14 -2.18
CA LEU A 74 10.96 -7.20 -1.71
C LEU A 74 12.05 -7.52 -2.73
N SER A 75 13.30 -7.49 -2.30
CA SER A 75 14.47 -7.80 -3.14
C SER A 75 15.32 -8.91 -2.51
N GLY A 76 15.78 -9.88 -3.29
CA GLY A 76 16.52 -11.03 -2.78
C GLY A 76 17.03 -12.01 -3.84
N PRO A 77 17.77 -13.06 -3.44
CA PRO A 77 18.21 -14.10 -4.36
C PRO A 77 17.05 -15.00 -4.80
N MET A 78 16.99 -15.31 -6.11
CA MET A 78 16.03 -16.26 -6.68
C MET A 78 16.74 -17.33 -7.52
N THR A 79 17.51 -16.90 -8.53
CA THR A 79 18.22 -17.81 -9.44
C THR A 79 19.21 -18.71 -8.70
N GLY A 80 19.14 -20.02 -8.96
CA GLY A 80 20.04 -21.01 -8.36
C GLY A 80 19.57 -21.56 -7.00
N LEU A 81 18.43 -21.10 -6.48
CA LEU A 81 17.80 -21.64 -5.27
C LEU A 81 16.61 -22.55 -5.62
N PRO A 82 16.28 -23.53 -4.76
CA PRO A 82 15.07 -24.36 -4.92
C PRO A 82 13.83 -23.48 -5.06
N ASP A 83 12.95 -23.84 -5.99
CA ASP A 83 11.69 -23.14 -6.28
C ASP A 83 11.84 -21.62 -6.46
N LEU A 84 12.99 -21.19 -7.01
CA LEU A 84 13.34 -19.77 -7.21
C LEU A 84 13.26 -18.94 -5.91
N ASN A 85 13.43 -19.59 -4.76
CA ASN A 85 13.28 -18.98 -3.44
C ASN A 85 11.89 -18.41 -3.13
N PHE A 86 10.85 -18.76 -3.92
CA PHE A 86 9.49 -18.26 -3.73
C PHE A 86 8.95 -18.46 -2.30
N PRO A 87 9.19 -19.59 -1.61
CA PRO A 87 8.74 -19.76 -0.23
C PRO A 87 9.26 -18.68 0.72
N ALA A 88 10.52 -18.25 0.60
CA ALA A 88 11.09 -17.21 1.45
C ALA A 88 10.47 -15.84 1.15
N PHE A 89 10.24 -15.52 -0.13
CA PHE A 89 9.57 -14.30 -0.55
C PHE A 89 8.13 -14.22 -0.03
N HIS A 90 7.32 -15.28 -0.21
CA HIS A 90 5.95 -15.31 0.28
C HIS A 90 5.88 -15.24 1.81
N ALA A 91 6.76 -15.97 2.52
CA ALA A 91 6.82 -15.92 3.97
C ALA A 91 7.15 -14.51 4.49
N MET A 92 8.12 -13.83 3.88
CA MET A 92 8.47 -12.48 4.28
C MET A 92 7.36 -11.47 3.94
N ALA A 93 6.77 -11.57 2.75
CA ALA A 93 5.65 -10.72 2.35
C ALA A 93 4.47 -10.86 3.33
N ALA A 94 4.15 -12.08 3.73
CA ALA A 94 3.10 -12.35 4.72
C ALA A 94 3.41 -11.71 6.08
N ARG A 95 4.65 -11.81 6.58
CA ARG A 95 5.06 -11.20 7.85
C ARG A 95 4.98 -9.67 7.81
N LEU A 96 5.46 -9.05 6.74
CA LEU A 96 5.42 -7.59 6.56
C LEU A 96 3.98 -7.07 6.42
N ARG A 97 3.13 -7.80 5.69
CA ARG A 97 1.69 -7.50 5.58
C ARG A 97 0.97 -7.65 6.92
N ALA A 98 1.34 -8.65 7.73
CA ALA A 98 0.76 -8.86 9.06
C ALA A 98 1.04 -7.71 10.05
N VAL A 99 2.15 -6.97 9.86
CA VAL A 99 2.46 -5.76 10.64
C VAL A 99 1.97 -4.46 9.98
N GLY A 100 1.13 -4.56 8.95
CA GLY A 100 0.43 -3.42 8.34
C GLY A 100 1.10 -2.78 7.12
N HIS A 101 2.20 -3.35 6.60
CA HIS A 101 2.82 -2.82 5.38
C HIS A 101 2.17 -3.35 4.10
N ALA A 102 2.00 -2.48 3.11
CA ALA A 102 1.75 -2.89 1.74
C ALA A 102 3.07 -3.38 1.11
N VAL A 103 3.05 -4.53 0.44
CA VAL A 103 4.26 -5.18 -0.09
C VAL A 103 4.04 -5.65 -1.51
N VAL A 104 4.97 -5.29 -2.41
CA VAL A 104 5.15 -5.85 -3.75
C VAL A 104 6.19 -6.96 -3.65
N ASN A 105 5.78 -8.17 -4.03
CA ASN A 105 6.60 -9.36 -4.01
C ASN A 105 6.85 -9.85 -5.45
N PRO A 106 8.10 -9.87 -5.94
CA PRO A 106 8.40 -10.30 -7.31
C PRO A 106 8.00 -11.75 -7.62
N ALA A 107 7.89 -12.61 -6.59
CA ALA A 107 7.43 -14.00 -6.71
C ALA A 107 5.91 -14.11 -6.94
N GLU A 108 5.14 -13.04 -6.73
CA GLU A 108 3.69 -12.97 -6.97
C GLU A 108 3.36 -12.37 -8.35
N LEU A 109 4.36 -11.85 -9.06
CA LEU A 109 4.18 -11.26 -10.39
C LEU A 109 4.13 -12.37 -11.46
N ASP A 110 3.32 -12.20 -12.49
CA ASP A 110 3.23 -13.15 -13.60
C ASP A 110 4.58 -13.33 -14.32
N HIS A 111 5.05 -14.56 -14.43
CA HIS A 111 6.31 -14.93 -15.08
C HIS A 111 6.05 -15.58 -16.46
N PRO A 112 5.67 -14.80 -17.50
CA PRO A 112 5.33 -15.36 -18.81
C PRO A 112 6.55 -15.96 -19.53
N THR A 113 7.77 -15.58 -19.13
CA THR A 113 9.01 -16.04 -19.77
C THR A 113 10.05 -16.44 -18.72
N LYS A 114 10.98 -17.32 -19.11
CA LYS A 114 12.16 -17.67 -18.31
C LYS A 114 13.37 -16.80 -18.65
N ASN A 115 13.19 -15.79 -19.51
CA ASN A 115 14.29 -14.91 -19.92
C ASN A 115 14.62 -13.96 -18.77
N TRP A 116 15.84 -14.06 -18.26
CA TRP A 116 16.30 -13.26 -17.13
C TRP A 116 16.15 -11.75 -17.35
N GLY A 117 16.43 -11.25 -18.56
CA GLY A 117 16.33 -9.83 -18.88
C GLY A 117 14.89 -9.31 -18.94
N GLU A 118 13.94 -10.14 -19.35
CA GLU A 118 12.51 -9.78 -19.38
C GLU A 118 11.91 -9.79 -17.97
N CYS A 119 12.23 -10.80 -17.17
CA CYS A 119 11.87 -10.83 -15.75
C CYS A 119 12.37 -9.58 -15.03
N LEU A 120 13.66 -9.24 -15.22
CA LEU A 120 14.25 -8.06 -14.58
C LEU A 120 13.59 -6.74 -15.02
N ARG A 121 13.23 -6.59 -16.31
CA ARG A 121 12.53 -5.37 -16.76
C ARG A 121 11.17 -5.20 -16.08
N ARG A 122 10.41 -6.28 -15.96
CA ARG A 122 9.12 -6.31 -15.24
C ARG A 122 9.32 -5.95 -13.76
N ASP A 123 10.32 -6.54 -13.14
CA ASP A 123 10.66 -6.34 -11.73
C ASP A 123 11.04 -4.88 -11.45
N ILE A 124 11.83 -4.26 -12.33
CA ILE A 124 12.14 -2.82 -12.27
C ILE A 124 10.88 -1.96 -12.40
N VAL A 125 9.96 -2.29 -13.31
CA VAL A 125 8.70 -1.54 -13.45
C VAL A 125 7.88 -1.62 -12.15
N ALA A 126 7.79 -2.81 -11.54
CA ALA A 126 7.11 -2.98 -10.26
C ALA A 126 7.81 -2.20 -9.13
N LEU A 127 9.14 -2.21 -9.10
CA LEU A 127 9.97 -1.45 -8.15
C LEU A 127 9.69 0.07 -8.23
N MET A 128 9.48 0.63 -9.42
CA MET A 128 9.21 2.08 -9.59
C MET A 128 7.89 2.55 -8.95
N ALA A 129 6.97 1.63 -8.64
CA ALA A 129 5.73 1.96 -7.93
C ALA A 129 5.91 1.99 -6.40
N CYS A 130 7.05 1.55 -5.88
CA CYS A 130 7.36 1.44 -4.46
C CYS A 130 8.08 2.68 -3.93
N HIS A 131 8.11 2.89 -2.60
CA HIS A 131 8.94 3.95 -1.98
C HIS A 131 10.22 3.43 -1.32
N CYS A 132 10.30 2.13 -1.04
CA CYS A 132 11.39 1.53 -0.30
C CYS A 132 11.68 0.12 -0.84
N VAL A 133 12.95 -0.27 -0.81
CA VAL A 133 13.40 -1.64 -1.06
C VAL A 133 13.71 -2.32 0.27
N VAL A 134 13.11 -3.49 0.44
CA VAL A 134 13.31 -4.36 1.59
C VAL A 134 14.08 -5.59 1.16
N THR A 135 15.27 -5.79 1.72
CA THR A 135 16.18 -6.86 1.29
C THR A 135 16.04 -8.14 2.12
N LEU A 136 16.07 -9.28 1.44
CA LEU A 136 16.18 -10.61 2.04
C LEU A 136 17.66 -10.98 2.27
N PRO A 137 17.97 -11.88 3.20
CA PRO A 137 19.35 -12.34 3.44
C PRO A 137 20.03 -12.84 2.16
N GLY A 138 21.29 -12.42 1.95
CA GLY A 138 22.10 -12.83 0.80
C GLY A 138 21.78 -12.07 -0.50
N TRP A 139 21.02 -10.98 -0.43
CA TRP A 139 20.74 -10.11 -1.59
C TRP A 139 22.02 -9.59 -2.26
N GLU A 140 23.09 -9.39 -1.49
CA GLU A 140 24.41 -8.92 -1.92
C GLU A 140 25.07 -9.87 -2.94
N HIS A 141 24.63 -11.13 -2.99
CA HIS A 141 25.13 -12.14 -3.92
C HIS A 141 24.20 -12.34 -5.12
N SER A 142 23.01 -11.73 -5.12
CA SER A 142 22.06 -11.82 -6.22
C SER A 142 22.32 -10.73 -7.26
N LYS A 143 22.61 -11.13 -8.50
CA LYS A 143 22.80 -10.18 -9.61
C LYS A 143 21.59 -9.25 -9.79
N GLY A 144 20.37 -9.78 -9.66
CA GLY A 144 19.13 -9.01 -9.77
C GLY A 144 18.95 -8.06 -8.57
N ALA A 145 19.04 -8.59 -7.36
CA ALA A 145 18.80 -7.79 -6.15
C ALA A 145 19.80 -6.64 -5.98
N ARG A 146 21.08 -6.87 -6.31
CA ARG A 146 22.09 -5.80 -6.31
C ARG A 146 21.73 -4.66 -7.26
N LEU A 147 21.15 -4.97 -8.42
CA LEU A 147 20.75 -3.94 -9.38
C LEU A 147 19.54 -3.17 -8.88
N GLU A 148 18.55 -3.86 -8.30
CA GLU A 148 17.36 -3.23 -7.70
C GLU A 148 17.76 -2.29 -6.55
N VAL A 149 18.65 -2.73 -5.66
CA VAL A 149 19.19 -1.91 -4.58
C VAL A 149 19.98 -0.72 -5.11
N LEU A 150 20.80 -0.91 -6.15
CA LEU A 150 21.52 0.20 -6.79
C LEU A 150 20.56 1.22 -7.39
N ILE A 151 19.50 0.77 -8.07
CA ILE A 151 18.47 1.67 -8.62
C ILE A 151 17.82 2.46 -7.49
N ALA A 152 17.41 1.79 -6.42
CA ALA A 152 16.79 2.42 -5.25
C ALA A 152 17.70 3.48 -4.63
N ASP A 153 18.98 3.15 -4.39
CA ASP A 153 19.99 4.08 -3.90
C ASP A 153 20.14 5.32 -4.79
N ARG A 154 20.25 5.12 -6.12
CA ARG A 154 20.40 6.25 -7.07
C ARG A 154 19.15 7.11 -7.22
N LEU A 155 17.98 6.58 -6.87
CA LEU A 155 16.73 7.32 -6.84
C LEU A 155 16.44 7.94 -5.46
N GLY A 156 17.34 7.79 -4.48
CA GLY A 156 17.14 8.31 -3.12
C GLY A 156 16.08 7.55 -2.32
N MET A 157 15.75 6.32 -2.72
CA MET A 157 14.83 5.45 -1.99
C MET A 157 15.53 4.83 -0.78
N THR A 158 14.77 4.58 0.28
CA THR A 158 15.31 3.86 1.46
C THR A 158 15.50 2.39 1.12
N VAL A 159 16.64 1.84 1.53
CA VAL A 159 16.95 0.41 1.47
C VAL A 159 17.13 -0.11 2.89
N VAL A 160 16.38 -1.15 3.27
CA VAL A 160 16.36 -1.68 4.64
C VAL A 160 16.30 -3.21 4.63
N SER A 161 16.94 -3.85 5.60
CA SER A 161 16.83 -5.29 5.82
C SER A 161 15.43 -5.66 6.30
N ALA A 162 14.85 -6.72 5.74
CA ALA A 162 13.53 -7.20 6.16
C ALA A 162 13.48 -7.58 7.64
N LEU A 163 14.58 -8.13 8.18
CA LEU A 163 14.65 -8.55 9.58
C LEU A 163 14.72 -7.37 10.53
N ASP A 164 15.46 -6.32 10.16
CA ASP A 164 15.58 -5.11 10.97
C ASP A 164 14.24 -4.38 11.01
N LEU A 165 13.56 -4.29 9.87
CA LEU A 165 12.25 -3.66 9.76
C LEU A 165 11.20 -4.34 10.67
N LEU A 166 11.16 -5.67 10.68
CA LEU A 166 10.27 -6.43 11.56
C LEU A 166 10.65 -6.30 13.04
N SER A 167 11.94 -6.22 13.36
CA SER A 167 12.41 -6.04 14.73
C SER A 167 11.97 -4.67 15.28
N MET A 168 12.04 -3.62 14.46
CA MET A 168 11.56 -2.28 14.83
C MET A 168 10.05 -2.25 15.07
N ALA A 169 9.25 -2.93 14.22
CA ALA A 169 7.81 -3.01 14.38
C ALA A 169 7.39 -3.72 15.69
N THR A 170 8.18 -4.68 16.14
CA THR A 170 7.89 -5.44 17.37
C THR A 170 8.11 -4.60 18.64
N VAL A 171 9.06 -3.66 18.60
CA VAL A 171 9.37 -2.76 19.75
C VAL A 171 8.32 -1.65 19.90
N GLY A 172 7.70 -1.21 18.81
CA GLY A 172 6.64 -0.18 18.84
C GLY A 172 5.25 -0.68 19.26
N GLY A 173 5.05 -1.99 19.37
CA GLY A 173 3.75 -2.62 19.67
C GLY A 173 3.39 -2.78 21.15
N THR A 174 4.30 -2.46 22.10
CA THR A 174 4.08 -2.68 23.54
C THR A 174 3.64 -1.41 24.28
N THR A 175 2.70 -0.66 23.72
CA THR A 175 1.97 0.38 24.49
C THR A 175 0.47 0.21 24.33
N ALA A 176 -0.10 -0.65 25.17
CA ALA A 176 -1.37 -0.49 25.90
C ALA A 176 -1.62 -1.77 26.72
#